data_AF-A0A7S2Z6V4-F1
#
_entry.id   AF-A0A7S2Z6V4-F1
#
_cell.length_a   1.000
_cell.length_b   1.000
_cell.length_c   1.000
_cell.angle_alpha   90.00
_cell.angle_beta   90.00
_cell.angle_gamma   90.00
#
_symmetry.space_group_name_H-M   'P 1'
#
loop_
_entity.id
_entity.type
_entity.pdbx_description
1 polymer ?
#
loop_
_entity_poly.entity_id
_entity_poly.type
_entity_poly.pdbx_seq_one_letter_code
_entity_poly.pdbx_strand_id
1 'polypeptide(L)'
;VQDLATATYDLAHLNFCSPLPDALMQDLAQGLTKNRCMGRLAKLYDQNLAFVSLERDLFSLMLPKSYVALNDPQAKDAEIEKAIAEIIDHLFCVIATWGSVPVIRCQRGGAAEHVARALDAYIRKHLDQRQNAFTQNRGSPASFNR
;
A
#
# COMPACT_ATOMS: atom_id res chain seq x y z
N VAL A 1 -10.81 -15.53 -6.11
CA VAL A 1 -12.24 -15.98 -6.05
C VAL A 1 -12.42 -17.37 -6.63
N GLN A 2 -11.90 -17.64 -7.83
CA GLN A 2 -12.02 -18.95 -8.47
C GLN A 2 -11.51 -20.10 -7.58
N ASP A 3 -10.32 -19.96 -6.99
CA ASP A 3 -9.75 -20.99 -6.10
C ASP A 3 -10.61 -21.27 -4.85
N LEU A 4 -11.31 -20.24 -4.35
CA LEU A 4 -12.23 -20.37 -3.23
C LEU A 4 -13.55 -21.03 -3.64
N ALA A 5 -13.97 -20.86 -4.89
CA ALA A 5 -15.15 -21.51 -5.45
C ALA A 5 -14.88 -23.01 -5.68
N THR A 6 -13.71 -23.36 -6.21
CA THR A 6 -13.31 -24.75 -6.53
C THR A 6 -13.01 -25.61 -5.31
N ALA A 7 -13.06 -25.06 -4.09
CA ALA A 7 -12.81 -25.79 -2.84
C ALA A 7 -11.40 -26.39 -2.74
N THR A 8 -10.41 -25.76 -3.39
CA THR A 8 -9.03 -26.28 -3.39
C THR A 8 -8.41 -26.26 -1.99
N TYR A 9 -8.90 -25.36 -1.12
CA TYR A 9 -8.48 -25.19 0.27
C TYR A 9 -9.70 -25.08 1.18
N ASP A 10 -9.58 -25.56 2.42
CA ASP A 10 -10.64 -25.46 3.43
C ASP A 10 -10.87 -24.01 3.86
N LEU A 11 -9.79 -23.28 4.11
CA LEU A 11 -9.77 -21.89 4.54
C LEU A 11 -8.65 -21.13 3.83
N ALA A 12 -8.87 -19.83 3.59
CA ALA A 12 -7.89 -18.94 2.98
C ALA A 12 -7.68 -17.68 3.81
N HIS A 13 -6.42 -17.25 3.86
CA HIS A 13 -5.98 -15.99 4.44
C HIS A 13 -5.37 -15.13 3.33
N LEU A 14 -6.05 -14.06 2.95
CA LEU A 14 -5.57 -13.14 1.93
C LEU A 14 -4.73 -12.04 2.57
N ASN A 15 -3.50 -11.89 2.10
CA ASN A 15 -2.56 -10.87 2.55
C ASN A 15 -2.11 -10.08 1.33
N PHE A 16 -2.51 -8.81 1.26
CA PHE A 16 -2.12 -7.90 0.19
C PHE A 16 -0.88 -7.12 0.59
N CYS A 17 0.05 -6.94 -0.34
CA CYS A 17 1.27 -6.15 -0.10
C CYS A 17 0.98 -4.65 0.00
N SER A 18 -0.07 -4.17 -0.66
CA SER A 18 -0.54 -2.78 -0.61
C SER A 18 -2.03 -2.75 -0.25
N PRO A 19 -2.54 -1.60 0.25
CA PRO A 19 -3.96 -1.47 0.54
C PRO A 19 -4.84 -1.79 -0.67
N LEU A 20 -5.80 -2.69 -0.50
CA LEU A 20 -6.71 -3.06 -1.59
C LEU A 20 -7.69 -1.89 -1.86
N PRO A 21 -7.76 -1.35 -3.11
CA PRO A 21 -8.72 -0.31 -3.46
C PRO A 21 -10.17 -0.73 -3.21
N ASP A 22 -11.02 0.21 -2.78
CA ASP A 22 -12.41 -0.06 -2.42
C ASP A 22 -13.21 -0.71 -3.56
N ALA A 23 -12.95 -0.32 -4.82
CA ALA A 23 -13.58 -0.93 -5.99
C ALA A 23 -13.24 -2.42 -6.11
N LEU A 24 -11.96 -2.78 -5.99
CA LEU A 24 -11.52 -4.18 -6.07
C LEU A 24 -12.00 -5.00 -4.88
N MET A 25 -12.11 -4.36 -3.72
CA MET A 25 -12.68 -4.99 -2.53
C MET A 25 -14.17 -5.29 -2.68
N GLN A 26 -14.93 -4.36 -3.26
CA GLN A 26 -16.34 -4.58 -3.60
C GLN A 26 -16.48 -5.69 -4.63
N ASP A 27 -15.64 -5.72 -5.66
CA ASP A 27 -15.63 -6.79 -6.66
C ASP A 27 -15.31 -8.15 -6.04
N LEU A 28 -14.33 -8.19 -5.13
CA LEU A 28 -14.01 -9.38 -4.36
C LEU A 28 -15.24 -9.84 -3.54
N ALA A 29 -15.86 -8.95 -2.79
CA ALA A 29 -17.03 -9.26 -1.97
C ALA A 29 -18.22 -9.77 -2.81
N GLN A 30 -18.50 -9.12 -3.95
CA GLN A 30 -19.52 -9.56 -4.89
C GLN A 30 -19.20 -10.94 -5.47
N GLY A 31 -17.94 -11.18 -5.87
CA GLY A 31 -17.49 -12.45 -6.40
C GLY A 31 -17.63 -13.60 -5.39
N LEU A 32 -17.26 -13.37 -4.13
CA LEU A 32 -17.39 -14.34 -3.04
C LEU A 32 -18.85 -14.68 -2.72
N THR A 33 -19.72 -13.66 -2.76
CA THR A 33 -21.16 -13.81 -2.51
C THR A 33 -21.84 -14.60 -3.63
N LYS A 34 -21.56 -14.24 -4.90
CA LYS A 34 -22.13 -14.92 -6.09
C LYS A 34 -21.75 -16.39 -6.12
N ASN A 35 -20.51 -16.73 -5.76
CA ASN A 35 -20.01 -18.11 -5.77
C ASN A 35 -20.23 -18.86 -4.44
N ARG A 36 -20.92 -18.25 -3.46
CA ARG A 36 -21.22 -18.84 -2.14
C ARG A 36 -19.99 -19.37 -1.41
N CYS A 37 -18.84 -18.73 -1.59
CA CYS A 37 -17.55 -19.16 -1.03
C CYS A 37 -17.02 -18.24 0.08
N MET A 38 -17.84 -17.29 0.55
CA MET A 38 -17.46 -16.36 1.64
C MET A 38 -17.00 -17.09 2.92
N GLY A 39 -17.63 -18.21 3.28
CA GLY A 39 -17.26 -18.98 4.48
C GLY A 39 -15.85 -19.59 4.45
N ARG A 40 -15.20 -19.62 3.29
CA ARG A 40 -13.81 -20.09 3.14
C ARG A 40 -12.78 -18.98 3.29
N LEU A 41 -13.20 -17.71 3.29
CA LEU A 41 -12.29 -16.60 3.54
C LEU A 41 -12.22 -16.34 5.04
N ALA A 42 -11.10 -16.74 5.65
CA ALA A 42 -10.90 -16.60 7.10
C ALA A 42 -10.46 -15.18 7.48
N LYS A 43 -9.49 -14.62 6.75
CA LYS A 43 -8.93 -13.30 7.02
C LYS A 43 -8.52 -12.59 5.74
N LEU A 44 -8.60 -11.27 5.78
CA LEU A 44 -8.13 -10.36 4.73
C LEU A 44 -7.32 -9.26 5.40
N TYR A 45 -6.07 -9.08 4.97
CA TYR A 45 -5.15 -8.10 5.52
C TYR A 45 -4.42 -7.31 4.44
N ASP A 46 -4.19 -6.04 4.73
CA ASP A 46 -3.25 -5.20 4.00
C ASP A 46 -1.97 -5.07 4.84
N GLN A 47 -0.85 -5.55 4.31
CA GLN A 47 0.40 -5.69 5.07
C GLN A 47 1.35 -4.49 4.93
N ASN A 48 1.11 -3.59 3.96
CA ASN A 48 1.99 -2.45 3.66
C ASN A 48 3.47 -2.87 3.43
N LEU A 49 3.68 -3.84 2.54
CA LEU A 49 4.99 -4.44 2.18
C LEU A 49 5.34 -4.24 0.70
N ALA A 50 4.83 -3.19 0.05
CA ALA A 50 5.12 -2.89 -1.35
C ALA A 50 6.52 -2.26 -1.54
N PHE A 51 7.58 -2.95 -1.14
CA PHE A 51 8.98 -2.59 -1.42
C PHE A 51 9.88 -3.81 -1.23
N VAL A 52 11.13 -3.72 -1.72
CA VAL A 52 12.13 -4.78 -1.57
C VAL A 52 13.32 -4.25 -0.78
N SER A 53 13.67 -4.91 0.31
CA SER A 53 14.94 -4.68 1.01
C SER A 53 16.05 -5.41 0.27
N LEU A 54 17.02 -4.67 -0.25
CA LEU A 54 18.20 -5.24 -0.92
C LEU A 54 19.30 -5.52 0.09
N GLU A 55 19.48 -4.61 1.05
CA GLU A 55 20.40 -4.74 2.18
C GLU A 55 19.74 -4.18 3.45
N ARG A 56 20.50 -4.01 4.54
CA ARG A 56 19.99 -3.51 5.83
C ARG A 56 19.49 -2.06 5.73
N ASP A 57 20.18 -1.24 4.97
CA ASP A 57 19.95 0.19 4.80
C ASP A 57 19.68 0.57 3.33
N LEU A 58 19.43 -0.43 2.48
CA LEU A 58 19.11 -0.25 1.07
C LEU A 58 17.80 -0.94 0.72
N PHE A 59 16.86 -0.16 0.17
CA PHE A 59 15.60 -0.67 -0.36
C PHE A 59 15.33 -0.12 -1.77
N SER A 60 14.45 -0.80 -2.49
CA SER A 60 13.91 -0.38 -3.79
C SER A 60 12.39 -0.43 -3.77
N LEU A 61 11.76 0.60 -4.34
CA LEU A 61 10.31 0.64 -4.54
C LEU A 61 9.85 -0.21 -5.74
N MET A 62 10.79 -0.76 -6.52
CA MET A 62 10.51 -1.59 -7.70
C MET A 62 9.61 -0.92 -8.75
N LEU A 63 9.70 0.41 -8.88
CA LEU A 63 8.95 1.20 -9.87
C LEU A 63 9.77 1.34 -11.17
N PRO A 64 9.46 0.57 -12.23
CA PRO A 64 10.23 0.61 -13.46
C PRO A 64 10.05 1.95 -14.17
N LYS A 65 11.14 2.48 -14.74
CA LYS A 65 11.13 3.73 -15.53
C LYS A 65 10.60 4.96 -14.79
N SER A 66 10.59 4.96 -13.46
CA SER A 66 10.12 6.10 -12.64
C SER A 66 10.84 7.42 -12.98
N TYR A 67 12.14 7.36 -13.27
CA TYR A 67 12.90 8.53 -13.71
C TYR A 67 12.35 9.12 -15.02
N VAL A 68 12.04 8.27 -16.00
CA VAL A 68 11.49 8.72 -17.29
C VAL A 68 10.08 9.26 -17.09
N ALA A 69 9.23 8.56 -16.32
CA ALA A 69 7.86 9.00 -16.05
C ALA A 69 7.76 10.39 -15.41
N LEU A 70 8.76 10.80 -14.62
CA LEU A 70 8.78 12.11 -13.97
C LEU A 70 9.47 13.22 -14.77
N ASN A 71 10.25 12.87 -15.80
CA ASN A 71 11.10 13.84 -16.52
C ASN A 71 10.87 13.86 -18.05
N ASP A 72 9.97 13.02 -18.58
CA ASP A 72 9.62 13.04 -19.99
C ASP A 72 8.91 14.38 -20.33
N PRO A 73 9.45 15.21 -21.25
CA PRO A 73 8.81 16.46 -21.66
C PRO A 73 7.43 16.28 -22.30
N GLN A 74 7.10 15.07 -22.76
CA GLN A 74 5.80 14.73 -23.33
C GLN A 74 4.82 14.15 -22.30
N ALA A 75 5.28 13.87 -21.07
CA ALA A 75 4.41 13.35 -20.01
C ALA A 75 3.32 14.37 -19.69
N LYS A 76 2.09 13.88 -19.56
CA LYS A 76 0.96 14.69 -19.11
C LYS A 76 1.02 14.83 -17.59
N ASP A 77 0.51 15.94 -17.07
CA ASP A 77 0.41 16.15 -15.61
C ASP A 77 -0.25 14.96 -14.90
N ALA A 78 -1.32 14.39 -15.47
CA ALA A 78 -2.00 13.22 -14.91
C ALA A 78 -1.11 11.96 -14.82
N GLU A 79 -0.15 11.78 -15.73
CA GLU A 79 0.79 10.66 -15.73
C GLU A 79 1.86 10.87 -14.66
N ILE A 80 2.33 12.10 -14.49
CA ILE A 80 3.27 12.50 -13.43
C ILE A 80 2.62 12.32 -12.07
N GLU A 81 1.38 12.79 -11.88
CA GLU A 81 0.60 12.62 -10.65
C GLU A 81 0.41 11.15 -10.29
N LYS A 82 0.12 10.32 -11.29
CA LYS A 82 0.01 8.87 -11.09
C LYS A 82 1.33 8.26 -10.63
N ALA A 83 2.45 8.60 -11.27
CA ALA A 83 3.76 8.11 -10.88
C ALA A 83 4.13 8.55 -9.44
N ILE A 84 3.78 9.78 -9.07
CA ILE A 84 3.98 10.31 -7.72
C ILE A 84 3.10 9.55 -6.71
N ALA A 85 1.83 9.30 -7.02
CA ALA A 85 0.94 8.52 -6.17
C ALA A 85 1.50 7.11 -5.92
N GLU A 86 2.00 6.43 -6.95
CA GLU A 86 2.64 5.12 -6.81
C GLU A 86 3.87 5.18 -5.89
N ILE A 87 4.73 6.20 -6.04
CA ILE A 87 5.88 6.42 -5.15
C ILE A 87 5.44 6.60 -3.69
N ILE A 88 4.38 7.37 -3.45
CA ILE A 88 3.87 7.66 -2.10
C ILE A 88 3.35 6.39 -1.43
N ASP A 89 2.56 5.57 -2.13
CA ASP A 89 2.02 4.32 -1.59
C ASP A 89 3.15 3.37 -1.17
N HIS A 90 4.23 3.28 -1.95
CA HIS A 90 5.36 2.39 -1.65
C HIS A 90 6.26 2.98 -0.56
N LEU A 91 6.50 4.30 -0.54
CA LEU A 91 7.22 4.96 0.56
C LEU A 91 6.47 4.84 1.89
N PHE A 92 5.13 4.91 1.87
CA PHE A 92 4.33 4.67 3.06
C PHE A 92 4.53 3.26 3.61
N CYS A 93 4.66 2.24 2.75
CA CYS A 93 4.97 0.87 3.17
C CYS A 93 6.32 0.78 3.92
N VAL A 94 7.35 1.48 3.43
CA VAL A 94 8.65 1.57 4.09
C VAL A 94 8.51 2.24 5.47
N ILE A 95 7.81 3.36 5.54
CA ILE A 95 7.63 4.12 6.78
C ILE A 95 6.78 3.35 7.80
N ALA A 96 5.74 2.64 7.34
CA ALA A 96 4.93 1.74 8.17
C ALA A 96 5.79 0.62 8.76
N THR A 97 6.66 0.02 7.95
CA THR A 97 7.60 -1.03 8.39
C THR A 97 8.65 -0.49 9.37
N TRP A 98 9.12 0.75 9.17
CA TRP A 98 9.99 1.42 10.14
C TRP A 98 9.29 1.61 11.49
N GLY A 99 7.99 1.91 11.48
CA GLY A 99 7.17 2.03 12.69
C GLY A 99 7.28 3.38 13.40
N SER A 100 7.86 4.39 12.76
CA SER A 100 7.93 5.77 13.27
C SER A 100 7.67 6.79 12.17
N VAL A 101 7.04 7.92 12.52
CA VAL A 101 6.77 9.02 11.58
C VAL A 101 8.04 9.88 11.44
N PRO A 102 8.64 9.98 10.24
CA PRO A 102 9.88 10.72 10.03
C PRO A 102 9.64 12.23 9.83
N VAL A 103 10.71 13.02 9.98
CA VAL A 103 10.73 14.41 9.48
C VAL A 103 11.09 14.40 8.00
N ILE A 104 10.18 14.86 7.14
CA ILE A 104 10.38 14.87 5.69
C ILE A 104 11.24 16.08 5.28
N ARG A 105 12.27 15.82 4.45
CA ARG A 105 13.17 16.83 3.87
C ARG A 105 13.37 16.54 2.39
N CYS A 106 13.36 17.56 1.56
CA CYS A 106 13.54 17.42 0.11
C CYS A 106 14.23 18.64 -0.50
N GLN A 107 14.76 18.49 -1.71
CA GLN A 107 15.18 19.62 -2.54
C GLN A 107 13.95 20.37 -3.07
N ARG A 108 14.07 21.69 -3.26
CA ARG A 108 12.99 22.55 -3.73
C ARG A 108 12.93 22.62 -5.25
N GLY A 109 11.73 22.86 -5.79
CA GLY A 109 11.51 23.24 -7.19
C GLY A 109 11.39 22.08 -8.19
N GLY A 110 11.15 20.84 -7.73
CA GLY A 110 11.03 19.69 -8.62
C GLY A 110 10.20 18.54 -8.04
N ALA A 111 10.25 17.38 -8.69
CA ALA A 111 9.47 16.19 -8.32
C ALA A 111 9.67 15.76 -6.86
N ALA A 112 10.87 15.94 -6.30
CA ALA A 112 11.15 15.62 -4.89
C ALA A 112 10.30 16.45 -3.92
N GLU A 113 10.06 17.73 -4.21
CA GLU A 113 9.18 18.57 -3.40
C GLU A 113 7.72 18.15 -3.50
N HIS A 114 7.30 17.74 -4.71
CA HIS A 114 5.95 17.25 -4.94
C HIS A 114 5.69 15.96 -4.14
N VAL A 115 6.58 14.96 -4.28
CA VAL A 115 6.51 13.72 -3.50
C VAL A 115 6.51 14.00 -2.00
N ALA A 116 7.37 14.91 -1.51
CA ALA A 116 7.46 15.24 -0.10
C ALA A 116 6.16 15.85 0.47
N ARG A 117 5.55 16.81 -0.23
CA ARG A 117 4.28 17.44 0.19
C ARG A 117 3.14 16.44 0.17
N ALA A 118 3.06 15.64 -0.88
CA ALA A 118 2.00 14.66 -1.04
C ALA A 118 2.13 13.50 -0.04
N LEU A 119 3.37 13.05 0.26
CA LEU A 119 3.64 12.09 1.32
C LEU A 119 3.29 12.63 2.71
N ASP A 120 3.61 13.88 3.03
CA ASP A 120 3.21 14.52 4.31
C ASP A 120 1.69 14.51 4.48
N ALA A 121 0.94 14.94 3.46
CA ALA A 121 -0.52 14.90 3.45
C ALA A 121 -1.07 13.47 3.61
N TYR A 122 -0.44 12.50 2.93
CA TYR A 122 -0.82 11.10 2.99
C TYR A 122 -0.63 10.51 4.39
N ILE A 123 0.52 10.74 5.01
CA ILE A 123 0.81 10.28 6.38
C ILE A 123 -0.17 10.89 7.38
N ARG A 124 -0.45 12.20 7.29
CA ARG A 124 -1.42 12.88 8.16
C ARG A 124 -2.79 12.24 8.07
N LYS A 125 -3.29 12.00 6.86
CA LYS A 125 -4.57 11.32 6.62
C LYS A 125 -4.62 9.93 7.25
N HIS A 126 -3.51 9.18 7.20
CA HIS A 126 -3.43 7.86 7.84
C HIS A 126 -3.34 7.93 9.36
N LEU A 127 -2.70 8.96 9.92
CA LEU A 127 -2.63 9.17 11.37
C LEU A 127 -3.98 9.52 11.98
N ASP A 128 -4.85 10.20 11.24
CA ASP A 128 -6.22 10.51 11.66
C ASP A 128 -7.11 9.25 11.81
N GLN A 129 -6.67 8.11 11.27
CA GLN A 129 -7.39 6.85 11.41
C GLN A 129 -7.18 6.25 12.79
N ARG A 130 -8.28 5.79 13.40
CA ARG A 130 -8.32 5.26 14.77
C ARG A 130 -7.47 4.00 14.97
N GLN A 131 -7.31 3.22 13.91
CA GLN A 131 -6.32 2.14 13.82
C GLN A 131 -5.42 2.46 12.63
N ASN A 132 -4.22 2.91 12.92
CA ASN A 132 -3.25 3.28 11.89
C ASN A 132 -2.00 2.42 11.97
N ALA A 133 -1.23 2.40 10.89
CA ALA A 133 -0.02 1.59 10.74
C ALA A 133 1.03 1.82 11.86
N PHE A 134 1.01 2.98 12.52
CA PHE A 134 1.97 3.36 13.57
C PHE A 134 1.53 2.96 14.98
N THR A 135 0.24 2.64 15.17
CA THR A 135 -0.32 2.25 16.47
C THR A 135 -0.25 0.74 16.73
N GLN A 136 -0.18 -0.10 15.69
CA GLN A 136 -0.19 -1.56 15.83
C GLN A 136 1.13 -2.17 16.36
N ASN A 137 2.26 -1.45 16.32
CA ASN A 137 3.57 -2.02 16.68
C ASN A 137 3.90 -1.99 18.19
N ARG A 138 2.94 -1.70 19.06
CA ARG A 138 3.13 -1.74 20.53
C ARG A 138 2.66 -3.08 21.11
N GLY A 139 3.43 -4.14 20.86
CA GLY A 139 3.52 -5.28 21.77
C GLY A 139 2.34 -6.26 21.87
N SER A 140 1.64 -6.58 20.78
CA SER A 140 0.77 -7.77 20.75
C SER A 140 0.97 -8.58 19.47
N PRO A 141 1.06 -9.92 19.55
CA PRO A 141 1.08 -10.76 18.37
C PRO A 141 -0.21 -10.49 17.58
N ALA A 142 -0.03 -10.10 16.32
CA ALA A 142 -1.06 -9.64 15.39
C ALA A 142 -2.37 -10.43 15.54
N SER A 143 -3.33 -9.80 16.22
CA SER A 143 -4.68 -10.30 16.44
C SER A 143 -5.65 -9.14 16.28
N PHE A 144 -6.37 -9.15 15.14
CA PHE A 144 -7.61 -8.40 14.88
C PHE A 144 -7.44 -6.86 14.82
N ASN A 145 -8.10 -6.08 13.95
CA ASN A 145 -9.27 -6.21 13.09
C ASN A 145 -9.13 -5.16 11.96
N ARG A 146 -10.03 -5.21 10.98
CA ARG A 146 -10.44 -4.01 10.24
C ARG A 146 -11.61 -3.36 10.98
#